data_AF-A0A2G6CD38-F1
#
_entry.id   AF-A0A2G6CD38-F1
#
_cell.length_a   1.000
_cell.length_b   1.000
_cell.length_c   1.000
_cell.angle_alpha   90.00
_cell.angle_beta   90.00
_cell.angle_gamma   90.00
#
_symmetry.space_group_name_H-M   'P 1'
#
loop_
_entity.id
_entity.type
_entity.pdbx_description
1 polymer ?
#
loop_
_entity_poly.entity_id
_entity_poly.type
_entity_poly.pdbx_seq_one_letter_code
_entity_poly.pdbx_strand_id
1 'polypeptide(L)'
;MPSQHRCWDGPMTKLTARKVNSLKARGFYGDGEGLYLKAGEGGAKSWILRTVVHGRRRDLGLGSARLVSLAEARTKAREFRRIAREGGDPDTIRKQKSLSFEEAARRVHAQLLPTWKNKKHAETWLATVENYANPKIGKRPLHTIGTADVLSVLAPIWTERHETARRLKQRLSTIFDWAKGAGHYPHENPVNGIKKALPTVKRQVQHMSDSVIQRVIEIEGPEFIDEAQRKYGTGWRIFVGEVAAAHFAPALSRLWYAANMMALYYVHHDDMRLGFGADTTEDYRAIDVRRLKREGLLSPGQAYGWQWSRNGAIVASIRIRTEPGRIILTYRHRHHGGDWQDESYPIYLDTTPCHLGGERHWFRCPAGGCNRRVAILYGGAIFACRHCHRLVYASQRQKPWDRASRRADRIRDRLNWPGGILEGNGWGRPKGMHLRTYERLCREHDAHSDRAMTGIMGYLECLK
;
A
#
# COMPACT_ATOMS: atom_id res chain seq x y z
N MET A 1 42.49 -40.86 38.47
CA MET A 1 43.46 -39.75 38.48
C MET A 1 42.69 -38.43 38.59
N PRO A 2 42.77 -37.68 39.71
CA PRO A 2 42.09 -36.40 39.79
C PRO A 2 42.89 -35.35 39.02
N SER A 3 42.25 -34.74 38.03
CA SER A 3 42.81 -33.66 37.21
C SER A 3 43.14 -32.44 38.08
N GLN A 4 44.41 -32.08 38.11
CA GLN A 4 44.94 -30.91 38.82
C GLN A 4 44.33 -29.60 38.28
N HIS A 5 43.27 -29.12 38.90
CA HIS A 5 42.87 -27.71 38.81
C HIS A 5 43.85 -26.88 39.64
N ARG A 6 44.96 -26.47 39.03
CA ARG A 6 45.87 -25.47 39.62
C ARG A 6 45.15 -24.13 39.69
N CYS A 7 44.76 -23.72 40.90
CA CYS A 7 44.44 -22.34 41.23
C CYS A 7 45.73 -21.52 41.16
N TRP A 8 45.84 -20.66 40.14
CA TRP A 8 46.98 -19.77 39.94
C TRP A 8 46.69 -18.42 40.60
N ASP A 9 46.78 -18.35 41.92
CA ASP A 9 46.78 -17.09 42.68
C ASP A 9 48.23 -16.69 42.98
N GLY A 10 48.93 -16.20 41.95
CA GLY A 10 50.26 -15.59 42.09
C GLY A 10 50.16 -14.07 42.27
N PRO A 11 51.13 -13.43 42.95
CA PRO A 11 51.14 -11.99 43.20
C PRO A 11 51.04 -11.20 41.88
N MET A 12 50.01 -10.35 41.77
CA MET A 12 49.66 -9.65 40.52
C MET A 12 50.58 -8.46 40.24
N THR A 13 51.76 -8.72 39.70
CA THR A 13 52.58 -7.66 39.10
C THR A 13 51.88 -7.13 37.85
N LYS A 14 51.52 -5.84 37.84
CA LYS A 14 50.96 -5.17 36.64
C LYS A 14 51.89 -5.38 35.43
N LEU A 15 51.30 -5.65 34.27
CA LEU A 15 52.05 -5.83 33.03
C LEU A 15 52.48 -4.46 32.49
N THR A 16 53.64 -4.43 31.83
CA THR A 16 54.13 -3.29 31.04
C THR A 16 54.14 -3.67 29.57
N ALA A 17 54.01 -2.70 28.66
CA ALA A 17 53.99 -2.97 27.22
C ALA A 17 55.24 -3.75 26.74
N ARG A 18 56.41 -3.43 27.31
CA ARG A 18 57.66 -4.15 27.05
C ARG A 18 57.59 -5.62 27.47
N LYS A 19 57.04 -5.89 28.66
CA LYS A 19 56.83 -7.26 29.18
C LYS A 19 55.82 -8.02 28.33
N VAL A 20 54.73 -7.38 27.91
CA VAL A 20 53.75 -7.99 26.99
C VAL A 20 54.43 -8.43 25.69
N ASN A 21 55.30 -7.62 25.11
CA ASN A 21 56.01 -7.95 23.87
C ASN A 21 57.06 -9.05 24.05
N SER A 22 57.82 -9.04 25.15
CA SER A 22 58.90 -9.99 25.40
C SER A 22 58.45 -11.38 25.87
N LEU A 23 57.21 -11.52 26.35
CA LEU A 23 56.67 -12.79 26.82
C LEU A 23 56.57 -13.82 25.69
N LYS A 24 57.24 -14.96 25.83
CA LYS A 24 57.19 -16.11 24.90
C LYS A 24 56.66 -17.39 25.53
N ALA A 25 56.80 -17.52 26.85
CA ALA A 25 56.32 -18.70 27.56
C ALA A 25 54.79 -18.78 27.53
N ARG A 26 54.26 -19.99 27.33
CA ARG A 26 52.83 -20.29 27.45
C ARG A 26 52.41 -19.99 28.89
N GLY A 27 51.34 -19.22 29.06
CA GLY A 27 50.92 -18.84 30.40
C GLY A 27 49.74 -17.88 30.45
N PHE A 28 49.30 -17.62 31.68
CA PHE A 28 48.23 -16.67 31.99
C PHE A 28 48.81 -15.61 32.92
N TYR A 29 48.98 -14.39 32.41
CA TYR A 29 49.67 -13.31 33.11
C TYR A 29 48.65 -12.26 33.55
N GLY A 30 48.53 -12.02 34.85
CA GLY A 30 47.60 -11.02 35.40
C GLY A 30 48.13 -9.59 35.26
N ASP A 31 47.25 -8.66 34.86
CA ASP A 31 47.50 -7.22 34.85
C ASP A 31 46.78 -6.49 36.00
N GLY A 32 45.92 -7.20 36.75
CA GLY A 32 45.07 -6.65 37.80
C GLY A 32 43.63 -6.45 37.36
N GLU A 33 42.73 -6.25 38.34
CA GLU A 33 41.29 -5.98 38.11
C GLU A 33 40.58 -7.00 37.19
N GLY A 34 41.02 -8.27 37.25
CA GLY A 34 40.48 -9.34 36.42
C GLY A 34 40.96 -9.32 34.96
N LEU A 35 41.89 -8.44 34.57
CA LEU A 35 42.51 -8.45 33.24
C LEU A 35 43.71 -9.40 33.21
N TYR A 36 43.76 -10.24 32.18
CA TYR A 36 44.82 -11.22 31.97
C TYR A 36 45.28 -11.23 30.51
N LEU A 37 46.55 -11.54 30.31
CA LEU A 37 47.15 -11.88 29.03
C LEU A 37 47.34 -13.40 28.95
N LYS A 38 46.64 -14.04 28.01
CA LYS A 38 46.87 -15.46 27.68
C LYS A 38 47.87 -15.54 26.54
N ALA A 39 49.02 -16.18 26.79
CA ALA A 39 50.03 -16.49 25.78
C ALA A 39 49.95 -17.99 25.41
N GLY A 40 49.77 -18.28 24.12
CA GLY A 40 49.75 -19.65 23.57
C GLY A 40 51.13 -20.16 23.15
N GLU A 41 51.22 -21.43 22.78
CA GLU A 41 52.48 -22.12 22.44
C GLU A 41 53.21 -21.55 21.21
N GLY A 42 52.50 -20.85 20.33
CA GLY A 42 53.07 -20.16 19.16
C GLY A 42 53.39 -18.67 19.39
N GLY A 43 53.44 -18.19 20.64
CA GLY A 43 53.66 -16.77 20.95
C GLY A 43 52.46 -15.86 20.67
N ALA A 44 51.34 -16.41 20.19
CA ALA A 44 50.07 -15.69 20.05
C ALA A 44 49.55 -15.25 21.42
N LYS A 45 49.21 -13.97 21.54
CA LYS A 45 48.78 -13.35 22.78
C LYS A 45 47.37 -12.79 22.64
N SER A 46 46.53 -13.04 23.63
CA SER A 46 45.15 -12.56 23.67
C SER A 46 44.79 -12.05 25.05
N TRP A 47 44.09 -10.92 25.10
CA TRP A 47 43.57 -10.33 26.33
C TRP A 47 42.28 -11.00 26.75
N ILE A 48 42.15 -11.31 28.04
CA ILE A 48 40.96 -11.92 28.65
C ILE A 48 40.61 -11.13 29.90
N LEU A 49 39.35 -10.69 29.98
CA LEU A 49 38.76 -10.11 31.18
C LEU A 49 37.95 -11.19 31.90
N ARG A 50 38.32 -11.49 33.12
CA ARG A 50 37.57 -12.37 34.01
C ARG A 50 36.70 -11.52 34.94
N THR A 51 35.39 -11.62 34.79
CA THR A 51 34.41 -10.87 35.59
C THR A 51 33.18 -11.72 35.91
N VAL A 52 32.37 -11.27 36.86
CA VAL A 52 31.08 -11.87 37.15
C VAL A 52 30.01 -11.14 36.33
N VAL A 53 29.21 -11.91 35.59
CA VAL A 53 28.07 -11.40 34.80
C VAL A 53 26.85 -12.21 35.23
N HIS A 54 25.80 -11.53 35.70
CA HIS A 54 24.58 -12.18 36.23
C HIS A 54 24.86 -13.29 37.26
N GLY A 55 25.76 -13.02 38.23
CA GLY A 55 26.10 -13.97 39.29
C GLY A 55 26.98 -15.15 38.87
N ARG A 56 27.37 -15.28 37.59
CA ARG A 56 28.26 -16.34 37.09
C ARG A 56 29.60 -15.76 36.65
N ARG A 57 30.71 -16.38 37.06
CA ARG A 57 32.06 -16.03 36.61
C ARG A 57 32.22 -16.38 35.12
N ARG A 58 32.69 -15.42 34.33
CA ARG A 58 32.95 -15.57 32.89
C ARG A 58 34.29 -14.98 32.50
N ASP A 59 34.89 -15.59 31.48
CA ASP A 59 36.13 -15.13 30.83
C ASP A 59 35.77 -14.51 29.46
N LEU A 60 35.85 -13.18 29.36
CA LEU A 60 35.51 -12.38 28.18
C LEU A 60 36.78 -12.01 27.40
N GLY A 61 36.94 -12.49 26.17
CA GLY A 61 38.14 -12.20 25.37
C GLY A 61 38.15 -10.78 24.80
N LEU A 62 39.10 -9.92 25.14
CA LEU A 62 39.14 -8.52 24.69
C LEU A 62 39.81 -8.31 23.31
N GLY A 63 40.48 -9.33 22.77
CA GLY A 63 41.11 -9.33 21.44
C GLY A 63 42.57 -9.80 21.48
N SER A 64 43.20 -9.89 20.30
CA SER A 64 44.63 -10.21 20.20
C SER A 64 45.48 -9.05 20.72
N ALA A 65 46.53 -9.34 21.47
CA ALA A 65 47.48 -8.33 21.94
C ALA A 65 48.31 -7.70 20.81
N ARG A 66 48.24 -8.23 19.58
CA ARG A 66 48.81 -7.61 18.38
C ARG A 66 47.98 -6.43 17.88
N LEU A 67 46.65 -6.53 17.99
CA LEU A 67 45.71 -5.50 17.52
C LEU A 67 45.21 -4.58 18.63
N VAL A 68 45.23 -5.07 19.88
CA VAL A 68 44.75 -4.34 21.05
C VAL A 68 45.93 -4.14 21.99
N SER A 69 46.36 -2.89 22.13
CA SER A 69 47.42 -2.50 23.04
C SER A 69 47.03 -2.72 24.51
N LEU A 70 48.01 -2.75 25.42
CA LEU A 70 47.75 -2.87 26.86
C LEU A 70 46.83 -1.75 27.37
N ALA A 71 47.03 -0.52 26.90
CA ALA A 71 46.21 0.64 27.30
C ALA A 71 44.76 0.47 26.84
N GLU A 72 44.54 0.08 25.58
CA GLU A 72 43.20 -0.19 25.05
C GLU A 72 42.54 -1.38 25.76
N ALA A 73 43.30 -2.42 26.08
CA ALA A 73 42.81 -3.57 26.84
C ALA A 73 42.30 -3.14 28.23
N ARG A 74 43.03 -2.27 28.94
CA ARG A 74 42.59 -1.69 30.22
C ARG A 74 41.33 -0.84 30.08
N THR A 75 41.22 -0.05 29.02
CA THR A 75 40.01 0.77 28.75
C THR A 75 38.79 -0.10 28.46
N LYS A 76 38.92 -1.08 27.55
CA LYS A 76 37.86 -2.06 27.26
C LYS A 76 37.48 -2.89 28.49
N ALA A 77 38.46 -3.26 29.32
CA ALA A 77 38.22 -3.98 30.56
C ALA A 77 37.37 -3.16 31.54
N ARG A 78 37.64 -1.85 31.68
CA ARG A 78 36.85 -0.95 32.53
C ARG A 78 35.42 -0.79 32.02
N GLU A 79 35.26 -0.62 30.71
CA GLU A 79 33.94 -0.49 30.07
C GLU A 79 33.09 -1.76 30.28
N PHE A 80 33.67 -2.94 30.03
CA PHE A 80 32.96 -4.21 30.17
C PHE A 80 32.60 -4.49 31.64
N ARG A 81 33.44 -4.08 32.59
CA ARG A 81 33.13 -4.12 34.02
C ARG A 81 32.02 -3.16 34.41
N ARG A 82 31.97 -1.96 33.83
CA ARG A 82 30.86 -1.00 34.05
C ARG A 82 29.54 -1.63 33.60
N ILE A 83 29.49 -2.16 32.39
CA ILE A 83 28.31 -2.84 31.83
C ILE A 83 27.86 -4.01 32.73
N ALA A 84 28.81 -4.86 33.15
CA ALA A 84 28.51 -5.99 34.02
C ALA A 84 27.97 -5.56 35.39
N ARG A 85 28.46 -4.44 35.94
CA ARG A 85 28.00 -3.87 37.21
C ARG A 85 26.59 -3.26 37.10
N GLU A 86 26.29 -2.63 35.97
CA GLU A 86 24.95 -2.10 35.65
C GLU A 86 23.93 -3.21 35.33
N GLY A 87 24.35 -4.48 35.37
CA GLY A 87 23.48 -5.63 35.15
C GLY A 87 23.33 -6.02 33.68
N GLY A 88 24.15 -5.48 32.77
CA GLY A 88 24.22 -5.91 31.36
C GLY A 88 25.22 -7.05 31.11
N ASP A 89 25.06 -7.78 30.01
CA ASP A 89 26.04 -8.77 29.54
C ASP A 89 26.93 -8.14 28.44
N PRO A 90 28.24 -7.97 28.63
CA PRO A 90 29.12 -7.42 27.59
C PRO A 90 29.15 -8.26 26.30
N ASP A 91 28.86 -9.56 26.42
CA ASP A 91 28.82 -10.48 25.29
C ASP A 91 27.55 -10.28 24.45
N THR A 92 26.44 -9.79 25.02
CA THR A 92 25.22 -9.44 24.26
C THR A 92 25.37 -8.13 23.51
N ILE A 93 26.18 -7.18 24.00
CA ILE A 93 26.53 -5.95 23.25
C ILE A 93 27.40 -6.31 22.04
N ARG A 94 28.36 -7.24 22.20
CA ARG A 94 29.17 -7.75 21.09
C ARG A 94 28.38 -8.60 20.10
N LYS A 95 27.46 -9.42 20.60
CA LYS A 95 26.63 -10.34 19.81
C LYS A 95 25.29 -9.75 19.42
N GLN A 96 25.05 -8.46 19.66
CA GLN A 96 23.84 -7.80 19.19
C GLN A 96 23.85 -7.94 17.67
N LYS A 97 23.11 -8.93 17.17
CA LYS A 97 22.94 -9.21 15.74
C LYS A 97 22.40 -7.92 15.18
N SER A 98 23.29 -7.12 14.63
CA SER A 98 22.95 -5.84 14.05
C SER A 98 21.99 -6.15 12.93
N LEU A 99 20.73 -5.75 13.12
CA LEU A 99 19.68 -5.93 12.13
C LEU A 99 20.20 -5.44 10.80
N SER A 100 20.14 -6.27 9.77
CA SER A 100 20.50 -5.83 8.42
C SER A 100 19.43 -4.87 7.88
N PHE A 101 19.80 -4.04 6.91
CA PHE A 101 18.82 -3.16 6.27
C PHE A 101 17.66 -3.94 5.64
N GLU A 102 17.96 -5.06 4.98
CA GLU A 102 16.97 -5.92 4.35
C GLU A 102 15.97 -6.49 5.37
N GLU A 103 16.45 -6.98 6.51
CA GLU A 103 15.58 -7.47 7.58
C GLU A 103 14.74 -6.35 8.20
N ALA A 104 15.32 -5.15 8.37
CA ALA A 104 14.59 -3.97 8.85
C ALA A 104 13.46 -3.60 7.88
N ALA A 105 13.75 -3.56 6.57
CA ALA A 105 12.76 -3.26 5.54
C ALA A 105 11.59 -4.25 5.56
N ARG A 106 11.87 -5.56 5.69
CA ARG A 106 10.82 -6.59 5.81
C ARG A 106 9.98 -6.43 7.07
N ARG A 107 10.60 -6.12 8.22
CA ARG A 107 9.87 -5.89 9.49
C ARG A 107 8.95 -4.68 9.40
N VAL A 108 9.45 -3.57 8.85
CA VAL A 108 8.66 -2.35 8.62
C VAL A 108 7.49 -2.63 7.68
N HIS A 109 7.74 -3.34 6.58
CA HIS A 109 6.70 -3.73 5.64
C HIS A 109 5.61 -4.58 6.31
N ALA A 110 6.00 -5.60 7.08
CA ALA A 110 5.05 -6.46 7.80
C ALA A 110 4.19 -5.68 8.82
N GLN A 111 4.76 -4.66 9.48
CA GLN A 111 4.03 -3.80 10.41
C GLN A 111 3.07 -2.83 9.70
N LEU A 112 3.43 -2.32 8.53
CA LEU A 112 2.58 -1.41 7.76
C LEU A 112 1.54 -2.13 6.91
N LEU A 113 1.73 -3.42 6.60
CA LEU A 113 0.85 -4.21 5.75
C LEU A 113 -0.64 -4.14 6.14
N PRO A 114 -1.04 -4.21 7.44
CA PRO A 114 -2.45 -4.13 7.83
C PRO A 114 -3.07 -2.74 7.60
N THR A 115 -2.26 -1.69 7.50
CA THR A 115 -2.73 -0.31 7.29
C THR A 115 -3.06 -0.02 5.83
N TRP A 116 -2.56 -0.84 4.89
CA TRP A 116 -2.72 -0.61 3.46
C TRP A 116 -3.92 -1.35 2.90
N LYS A 117 -4.91 -0.60 2.40
CA LYS A 117 -6.10 -1.18 1.73
C LYS A 117 -5.80 -1.72 0.33
N ASN A 118 -4.78 -1.18 -0.35
CA ASN A 118 -4.42 -1.56 -1.72
C ASN A 118 -3.28 -2.59 -1.73
N LYS A 119 -3.58 -3.82 -2.13
CA LYS A 119 -2.62 -4.93 -2.20
C LYS A 119 -1.46 -4.66 -3.16
N LYS A 120 -1.73 -4.03 -4.32
CA LYS A 120 -0.69 -3.70 -5.31
C LYS A 120 0.31 -2.68 -4.75
N HIS A 121 -0.16 -1.75 -3.92
CA HIS A 121 0.73 -0.81 -3.24
C HIS A 121 1.69 -1.53 -2.29
N ALA A 122 1.18 -2.47 -1.50
CA ALA A 122 1.98 -3.25 -0.55
C ALA A 122 3.07 -4.08 -1.25
N GLU A 123 2.74 -4.76 -2.34
CA GLU A 123 3.68 -5.54 -3.15
C GLU A 123 4.73 -4.64 -3.81
N THR A 124 4.28 -3.54 -4.42
CA THR A 124 5.19 -2.55 -5.06
C THR A 124 6.13 -1.91 -4.04
N TRP A 125 5.69 -1.75 -2.78
CA TRP A 125 6.49 -1.12 -1.73
C TRP A 125 7.78 -1.90 -1.47
N LEU A 126 7.66 -3.19 -1.15
CA LEU A 126 8.81 -4.02 -0.85
C LEU A 126 9.66 -4.26 -2.10
N ALA A 127 9.02 -4.53 -3.25
CA ALA A 127 9.72 -4.80 -4.51
C ALA A 127 10.65 -3.64 -4.92
N THR A 128 10.27 -2.38 -4.70
CA THR A 128 11.18 -1.26 -4.99
C THR A 128 12.37 -1.18 -4.05
N VAL A 129 12.21 -1.53 -2.77
CA VAL A 129 13.34 -1.56 -1.83
C VAL A 129 14.28 -2.71 -2.21
N GLU A 130 13.71 -3.86 -2.56
CA GLU A 130 14.46 -5.04 -3.02
C GLU A 130 15.20 -4.82 -4.33
N ASN A 131 14.61 -4.12 -5.29
CA ASN A 131 15.23 -3.90 -6.60
C ASN A 131 16.28 -2.80 -6.59
N TYR A 132 16.10 -1.74 -5.80
CA TYR A 132 16.97 -0.55 -5.86
C TYR A 132 17.90 -0.38 -4.66
N ALA A 133 17.44 -0.66 -3.43
CA ALA A 133 18.21 -0.44 -2.21
C ALA A 133 19.00 -1.69 -1.77
N ASN A 134 18.36 -2.86 -1.77
CA ASN A 134 18.99 -4.10 -1.28
C ASN A 134 20.29 -4.48 -2.02
N PRO A 135 20.46 -4.28 -3.35
CA PRO A 135 21.69 -4.63 -4.04
C PRO A 135 22.91 -3.87 -3.50
N LYS A 136 22.73 -2.65 -2.95
CA LYS A 136 23.81 -1.81 -2.44
C LYS A 136 23.98 -1.86 -0.93
N ILE A 137 22.87 -1.79 -0.19
CA ILE A 137 22.89 -1.62 1.27
C ILE A 137 22.20 -2.76 2.04
N GLY A 138 21.53 -3.70 1.37
CA GLY A 138 20.64 -4.69 1.99
C GLY A 138 21.29 -5.55 3.09
N LYS A 139 22.47 -6.11 2.80
CA LYS A 139 23.19 -7.01 3.72
C LYS A 139 24.00 -6.28 4.79
N ARG A 140 24.10 -4.95 4.72
CA ARG A 140 24.91 -4.18 5.67
C ARG A 140 24.17 -4.03 7.00
N PRO A 141 24.90 -4.02 8.12
CA PRO A 141 24.33 -3.65 9.42
C PRO A 141 23.70 -2.27 9.38
N LEU A 142 22.46 -2.15 9.85
CA LEU A 142 21.68 -0.92 9.74
C LEU A 142 22.39 0.29 10.36
N HIS A 143 23.06 0.11 11.50
CA HIS A 143 23.83 1.17 12.19
C HIS A 143 25.05 1.69 11.42
N THR A 144 25.50 1.00 10.37
CA THR A 144 26.67 1.40 9.56
C THR A 144 26.31 2.22 8.32
N ILE A 145 25.01 2.40 8.06
CA ILE A 145 24.54 3.05 6.83
C ILE A 145 24.37 4.53 7.09
N GLY A 146 25.07 5.37 6.32
CA GLY A 146 25.03 6.83 6.44
C GLY A 146 24.36 7.54 5.27
N THR A 147 24.35 8.87 5.30
CA THR A 147 23.79 9.73 4.24
C THR A 147 24.43 9.48 2.87
N ALA A 148 25.75 9.25 2.82
CA ALA A 148 26.48 8.94 1.59
C ALA A 148 26.00 7.64 0.93
N ASP A 149 25.69 6.62 1.73
CA ASP A 149 25.18 5.35 1.23
C ASP A 149 23.79 5.51 0.61
N VAL A 150 22.91 6.27 1.27
CA VAL A 150 21.57 6.60 0.73
C VAL A 150 21.68 7.38 -0.57
N LEU A 151 22.59 8.36 -0.65
CA LEU A 151 22.85 9.10 -1.88
C LEU A 151 23.32 8.18 -3.01
N SER A 152 24.18 7.21 -2.73
CA SER A 152 24.65 6.24 -3.73
C SER A 152 23.50 5.40 -4.33
N VAL A 153 22.43 5.17 -3.57
CA VAL A 153 21.22 4.46 -4.01
C VAL A 153 20.33 5.37 -4.85
N LEU A 154 20.11 6.61 -4.42
CA LEU A 154 19.16 7.52 -5.06
C LEU A 154 19.72 8.21 -6.31
N ALA A 155 21.00 8.60 -6.31
CA ALA A 155 21.58 9.40 -7.38
C ALA A 155 21.45 8.80 -8.80
N PRO A 156 21.69 7.48 -9.02
CA PRO A 156 21.60 6.89 -10.37
C PRO A 156 20.19 6.93 -10.98
N ILE A 157 19.15 6.85 -10.14
CA ILE A 157 17.75 6.81 -10.59
C ILE A 157 17.08 8.18 -10.52
N TRP A 158 17.75 9.20 -9.99
CA TRP A 158 17.12 10.49 -9.65
C TRP A 158 16.73 11.30 -10.88
N THR A 159 17.53 11.27 -11.93
CA THR A 159 17.31 12.02 -13.18
C THR A 159 16.46 11.22 -14.16
N GLU A 160 16.80 9.95 -14.40
CA GLU A 160 16.11 9.09 -15.38
C GLU A 160 14.71 8.64 -14.92
N ARG A 161 14.56 8.29 -13.63
CA ARG A 161 13.33 7.73 -13.06
C ARG A 161 12.91 8.48 -11.80
N HIS A 162 12.75 9.80 -11.95
CA HIS A 162 12.57 10.73 -10.83
C HIS A 162 11.43 10.34 -9.86
N GLU A 163 10.26 9.94 -10.36
CA GLU A 163 9.13 9.56 -9.51
C GLU A 163 9.40 8.27 -8.73
N THR A 164 10.10 7.30 -9.34
CA THR A 164 10.55 6.08 -8.66
C THR A 164 11.56 6.41 -7.56
N ALA A 165 12.51 7.31 -7.83
CA ALA A 165 13.49 7.77 -6.87
C ALA A 165 12.86 8.52 -5.69
N ARG A 166 11.87 9.37 -5.96
CA ARG A 166 11.09 10.09 -4.94
C ARG A 166 10.35 9.13 -4.01
N ARG A 167 9.69 8.12 -4.57
CA ARG A 167 8.99 7.08 -3.79
C ARG A 167 9.98 6.25 -2.97
N LEU A 168 11.11 5.84 -3.57
CA LEU A 168 12.16 5.11 -2.84
C LEU A 168 12.70 5.92 -1.66
N LYS A 169 12.96 7.22 -1.85
CA LYS A 169 13.40 8.11 -0.76
C LYS A 169 12.41 8.13 0.40
N GLN A 170 11.10 8.24 0.12
CA GLN A 170 10.08 8.21 1.18
C GLN A 170 10.13 6.89 1.95
N ARG A 171 10.25 5.76 1.24
CA ARG A 171 10.35 4.42 1.85
C ARG A 171 11.59 4.28 2.73
N LEU A 172 12.75 4.74 2.24
CA LEU A 172 13.99 4.75 3.02
C LEU A 172 13.82 5.59 4.30
N SER A 173 13.18 6.76 4.21
CA SER A 173 12.91 7.59 5.38
C SER A 173 12.12 6.80 6.43
N THR A 174 11.00 6.18 6.03
CA THR A 174 10.16 5.39 6.93
C THR A 174 10.91 4.26 7.61
N ILE A 175 11.81 3.56 6.89
CA ILE A 175 12.62 2.47 7.45
C ILE A 175 13.58 3.00 8.52
N PHE A 176 14.27 4.11 8.26
CA PHE A 176 15.21 4.69 9.23
C PHE A 176 14.52 5.37 10.42
N ASP A 177 13.36 5.99 10.21
CA ASP A 177 12.55 6.56 11.30
C ASP A 177 12.06 5.45 12.25
N TRP A 178 11.56 4.35 11.68
CA TRP A 178 11.21 3.16 12.46
C TRP A 178 12.42 2.59 13.20
N ALA A 179 13.57 2.48 12.53
CA ALA A 179 14.78 1.93 13.12
C ALA A 179 15.29 2.75 14.31
N LYS A 180 15.18 4.09 14.23
CA LYS A 180 15.46 4.99 15.34
C LYS A 180 14.49 4.77 16.49
N GLY A 181 13.18 4.73 16.21
CA GLY A 181 12.15 4.47 17.23
C GLY A 181 12.28 3.11 17.91
N ALA A 182 12.73 2.09 17.16
CA ALA A 182 12.97 0.74 17.66
C ALA A 182 14.34 0.56 18.37
N GLY A 183 15.17 1.61 18.44
CA GLY A 183 16.50 1.56 19.06
C GLY A 183 17.55 0.76 18.27
N HIS A 184 17.27 0.45 16.99
CA HIS A 184 18.19 -0.27 16.10
C HIS A 184 19.14 0.65 15.33
N TYR A 185 18.89 1.96 15.35
CA TYR A 185 19.69 2.95 14.64
C TYR A 185 20.01 4.14 15.56
N PRO A 186 21.29 4.36 15.91
CA PRO A 186 21.68 5.34 16.94
C PRO A 186 21.77 6.79 16.42
N HIS A 187 21.75 6.99 15.10
CA HIS A 187 21.96 8.30 14.48
C HIS A 187 20.63 8.96 14.07
N GLU A 188 20.69 10.23 13.64
CA GLU A 188 19.56 10.83 12.94
C GLU A 188 19.32 10.16 11.59
N ASN A 189 18.07 10.21 11.12
CA ASN A 189 17.68 9.61 9.86
C ASN A 189 18.57 10.14 8.72
N PRO A 190 19.36 9.27 8.05
CA PRO A 190 20.32 9.68 7.02
C PRO A 190 19.64 10.24 5.77
N VAL A 191 18.31 10.09 5.62
CA VAL A 191 17.52 10.61 4.51
C VAL A 191 17.20 12.10 4.68
N ASN A 192 17.30 12.62 5.91
CA ASN A 192 17.07 14.03 6.20
C ASN A 192 18.12 14.91 5.48
N GLY A 193 17.68 16.03 4.91
CA GLY A 193 18.58 16.97 4.22
C GLY A 193 19.05 16.58 2.82
N ILE A 194 18.87 15.32 2.38
CA ILE A 194 19.34 14.82 1.07
C ILE A 194 18.81 15.62 -0.14
N LYS A 195 17.64 16.27 0.00
CA LYS A 195 17.01 17.01 -1.12
C LYS A 195 17.92 18.11 -1.70
N LYS A 196 18.77 18.73 -0.87
CA LYS A 196 19.70 19.79 -1.31
C LYS A 196 20.91 19.23 -2.07
N ALA A 197 21.27 17.97 -1.84
CA ALA A 197 22.42 17.32 -2.48
C ALA A 197 22.08 16.68 -3.84
N LEU A 198 20.80 16.62 -4.21
CA LEU A 198 20.34 16.04 -5.47
C LEU A 198 19.90 17.14 -6.44
N PRO A 199 20.17 16.99 -7.75
CA PRO A 199 19.82 18.01 -8.74
C PRO A 199 18.30 18.23 -8.78
N THR A 200 17.90 19.49 -8.95
CA THR A 200 16.47 19.83 -9.09
C THR A 200 15.99 19.44 -10.47
N VAL A 201 15.17 18.39 -10.54
CA VAL A 201 14.52 17.98 -11.79
C VAL A 201 13.29 18.86 -11.97
N LYS A 202 13.31 19.77 -12.94
CA LYS A 202 12.10 20.48 -13.37
C LYS A 202 11.19 19.47 -14.06
N ARG A 203 9.95 19.33 -13.61
CA ARG A 203 8.94 18.51 -14.28
C ARG A 203 8.71 19.11 -15.66
N GLN A 204 9.28 18.50 -16.70
CA GLN A 204 8.85 18.76 -18.07
C GLN A 204 7.46 18.13 -18.21
N VAL A 205 6.43 18.94 -17.95
CA VAL A 205 5.10 18.62 -18.43
C VAL A 205 5.16 18.85 -19.93
N GLN A 206 5.12 17.78 -20.72
CA GLN A 206 4.88 17.91 -22.15
C GLN A 206 3.47 18.45 -22.31
N HIS A 207 3.35 19.77 -22.44
CA HIS A 207 2.15 20.40 -22.96
C HIS A 207 2.20 20.26 -24.49
N MET A 208 1.07 19.85 -25.08
CA MET A 208 0.91 19.71 -26.52
C MET A 208 1.33 21.02 -27.23
N SER A 209 2.25 20.95 -28.19
CA SER A 209 2.86 22.13 -28.83
C SER A 209 1.87 22.90 -29.70
N ASP A 210 1.97 24.24 -29.72
CA ASP A 210 1.10 25.13 -30.53
C ASP A 210 1.12 24.79 -32.04
N SER A 211 2.15 24.07 -32.51
CA SER A 211 2.24 23.52 -33.88
C SER A 211 1.13 22.51 -34.23
N VAL A 212 0.56 21.83 -33.23
CA VAL A 212 -0.55 20.87 -33.43
C VAL A 212 -1.87 21.62 -33.62
N ILE A 213 -2.07 22.69 -32.86
CA ILE A 213 -3.26 23.54 -32.97
C ILE A 213 -3.28 24.23 -34.34
N GLN A 214 -2.13 24.71 -34.81
CA GLN A 214 -2.03 25.33 -36.13
C GLN A 214 -2.40 24.39 -37.28
N ARG A 215 -2.00 23.11 -37.20
CA ARG A 215 -2.38 22.11 -38.22
C ARG A 215 -3.85 21.70 -38.15
N VAL A 216 -4.48 21.71 -36.98
CA VAL A 216 -5.92 21.49 -36.88
C VAL A 216 -6.68 22.67 -37.49
N ILE A 217 -6.21 23.91 -37.25
CA ILE A 217 -6.76 25.11 -37.88
C ILE A 217 -6.67 25.04 -39.41
N GLU A 218 -5.60 24.50 -39.97
CA GLU A 218 -5.43 24.31 -41.42
C GLU A 218 -6.42 23.31 -42.04
N ILE A 219 -6.93 22.35 -41.25
CA ILE A 219 -7.85 21.28 -41.73
C ILE A 219 -9.32 21.63 -41.48
N GLU A 220 -9.64 21.99 -40.23
CA GLU A 220 -11.02 22.22 -39.77
C GLU A 220 -11.42 23.70 -39.87
N GLY A 221 -10.46 24.58 -40.20
CA GLY A 221 -10.65 26.02 -40.27
C GLY A 221 -10.48 26.73 -38.92
N PRO A 222 -10.27 28.06 -38.93
CA PRO A 222 -10.05 28.84 -37.71
C PRO A 222 -11.30 28.94 -36.82
N GLU A 223 -12.50 28.93 -37.41
CA GLU A 223 -13.77 29.04 -36.69
C GLU A 223 -14.03 27.84 -35.75
N PHE A 224 -13.47 26.68 -36.08
CA PHE A 224 -13.54 25.46 -35.26
C PHE A 224 -12.91 25.66 -33.86
N ILE A 225 -11.82 26.42 -33.78
CA ILE A 225 -11.17 26.69 -32.50
C ILE A 225 -12.02 27.61 -31.64
N ASP A 226 -12.66 28.62 -32.24
CA ASP A 226 -13.54 29.55 -31.53
C ASP A 226 -14.83 28.87 -31.05
N GLU A 227 -15.34 27.90 -31.81
CA GLU A 227 -16.45 27.05 -31.38
C GLU A 227 -16.03 26.10 -30.25
N ALA A 228 -14.87 25.47 -30.36
CA ALA A 228 -14.32 24.61 -29.32
C ALA A 228 -14.06 25.37 -28.02
N GLN A 229 -13.55 26.59 -28.10
CA GLN A 229 -13.34 27.48 -26.95
C GLN A 229 -14.67 27.86 -26.29
N ARG A 230 -15.69 28.22 -27.07
CA ARG A 230 -17.04 28.53 -26.54
C ARG A 230 -17.70 27.32 -25.88
N LYS A 231 -17.58 26.15 -26.49
CA LYS A 231 -18.29 24.93 -26.05
C LYS A 231 -17.62 24.23 -24.87
N TYR A 232 -16.28 24.23 -24.82
CA TYR A 232 -15.51 23.46 -23.85
C TYR A 232 -14.72 24.33 -22.84
N GLY A 233 -14.81 25.66 -22.93
CA GLY A 233 -14.16 26.58 -21.99
C GLY A 233 -12.67 26.29 -21.86
N THR A 234 -12.13 26.23 -20.65
CA THR A 234 -10.70 25.92 -20.40
C THR A 234 -10.25 24.53 -20.87
N GLY A 235 -11.18 23.63 -21.21
CA GLY A 235 -10.91 22.28 -21.71
C GLY A 235 -10.72 22.17 -23.24
N TRP A 236 -10.92 23.25 -24.00
CA TRP A 236 -10.90 23.23 -25.47
C TRP A 236 -9.61 22.66 -26.08
N ARG A 237 -8.47 22.88 -25.43
CA ARG A 237 -7.17 22.36 -25.88
C ARG A 237 -7.09 20.84 -25.81
N ILE A 238 -7.83 20.19 -24.91
CA ILE A 238 -7.87 18.73 -24.82
C ILE A 238 -8.63 18.17 -26.01
N PHE A 239 -9.81 18.75 -26.29
CA PHE A 239 -10.64 18.38 -27.44
C PHE A 239 -9.93 18.58 -28.78
N VAL A 240 -9.24 19.71 -28.98
CA VAL A 240 -8.42 19.95 -30.19
C VAL A 240 -7.28 18.93 -30.31
N GLY A 241 -6.74 18.46 -29.20
CA GLY A 241 -5.74 17.39 -29.19
C GLY A 241 -6.29 16.02 -29.58
N GLU A 242 -7.55 15.73 -29.24
CA GLU A 242 -8.25 14.50 -29.65
C GLU A 242 -8.52 14.50 -31.16
N VAL A 243 -8.98 15.64 -31.69
CA VAL A 243 -9.18 15.83 -33.13
C VAL A 243 -7.86 15.72 -33.87
N ALA A 244 -6.80 16.41 -33.41
CA ALA A 244 -5.47 16.27 -33.97
C ALA A 244 -4.97 14.81 -33.99
N ALA A 245 -5.22 14.04 -32.92
CA ALA A 245 -4.84 12.64 -32.85
C ALA A 245 -5.64 11.75 -33.84
N ALA A 246 -6.89 12.12 -34.15
CA ALA A 246 -7.68 11.46 -35.18
C ALA A 246 -7.10 11.72 -36.58
N HIS A 247 -6.64 12.94 -36.88
CA HIS A 247 -6.12 13.31 -38.20
C HIS A 247 -4.65 12.93 -38.44
N PHE A 248 -3.76 13.05 -37.45
CA PHE A 248 -2.29 13.06 -37.67
C PHE A 248 -1.52 11.84 -37.15
N ALA A 249 -2.17 10.89 -36.47
CA ALA A 249 -1.47 9.78 -35.82
C ALA A 249 -1.53 8.49 -36.69
N PRO A 250 -0.40 7.84 -37.05
CA PRO A 250 -0.45 6.50 -37.65
C PRO A 250 -1.07 5.49 -36.66
N ALA A 251 -1.64 4.39 -37.17
CA ALA A 251 -2.55 3.50 -36.46
C ALA A 251 -2.09 3.05 -35.03
N LEU A 252 -0.78 2.91 -34.79
CA LEU A 252 -0.21 2.52 -33.49
C LEU A 252 -0.18 3.65 -32.45
N SER A 253 -0.24 4.92 -32.86
CA SER A 253 -0.33 6.07 -31.94
C SER A 253 -1.77 6.44 -31.56
N ARG A 254 -2.78 6.00 -32.33
CA ARG A 254 -4.20 6.06 -31.93
C ARG A 254 -4.48 5.16 -30.73
N LEU A 255 -3.80 4.01 -30.64
CA LEU A 255 -3.82 3.13 -29.46
C LEU A 255 -3.11 3.76 -28.26
N TRP A 256 -2.01 4.51 -28.45
CA TRP A 256 -1.35 5.23 -27.37
C TRP A 256 -2.20 6.39 -26.85
N TYR A 257 -2.85 7.18 -27.72
CA TYR A 257 -3.75 8.26 -27.32
C TYR A 257 -5.07 7.73 -26.73
N ALA A 258 -5.65 6.66 -27.29
CA ALA A 258 -6.78 5.96 -26.69
C ALA A 258 -6.41 5.32 -25.33
N ALA A 259 -5.19 4.77 -25.21
CA ALA A 259 -4.66 4.26 -23.95
C ALA A 259 -4.37 5.38 -22.94
N ASN A 260 -4.04 6.60 -23.38
CA ASN A 260 -3.80 7.74 -22.50
C ASN A 260 -5.10 8.47 -22.12
N MET A 261 -6.11 8.49 -23.00
CA MET A 261 -7.51 8.80 -22.68
C MET A 261 -8.07 7.79 -21.67
N MET A 262 -7.78 6.51 -21.86
CA MET A 262 -8.10 5.45 -20.90
C MET A 262 -7.24 5.56 -19.62
N ALA A 263 -5.99 6.01 -19.66
CA ALA A 263 -5.14 6.17 -18.47
C ALA A 263 -5.53 7.40 -17.64
N LEU A 264 -5.95 8.50 -18.28
CA LEU A 264 -6.64 9.60 -17.61
C LEU A 264 -7.99 9.15 -17.03
N TYR A 265 -8.64 8.15 -17.63
CA TYR A 265 -9.78 7.41 -17.08
C TYR A 265 -9.41 6.39 -15.97
N TYR A 266 -8.17 5.87 -15.93
CA TYR A 266 -7.74 4.76 -15.06
C TYR A 266 -6.87 5.17 -13.86
N VAL A 267 -6.30 6.38 -13.81
CA VAL A 267 -5.48 6.85 -12.68
C VAL A 267 -6.34 7.23 -11.45
N HIS A 268 -7.68 7.25 -11.56
CA HIS A 268 -8.61 7.43 -10.45
C HIS A 268 -9.52 6.21 -10.20
N HIS A 269 -8.93 5.02 -10.10
CA HIS A 269 -9.67 3.78 -9.84
C HIS A 269 -10.23 3.62 -8.40
N ASP A 270 -10.41 4.73 -7.67
CA ASP A 270 -11.13 4.76 -6.38
C ASP A 270 -12.23 5.84 -6.28
N ASP A 271 -12.47 6.71 -7.29
CA ASP A 271 -13.48 7.77 -7.10
C ASP A 271 -14.23 8.31 -8.34
N MET A 272 -14.24 7.63 -9.49
CA MET A 272 -15.18 7.98 -10.58
C MET A 272 -16.12 6.82 -10.97
N ARG A 273 -17.26 6.78 -10.27
CA ARG A 273 -18.53 6.34 -10.85
C ARG A 273 -18.92 7.35 -11.94
N LEU A 274 -18.46 7.15 -13.17
CA LEU A 274 -19.02 7.87 -14.31
C LEU A 274 -20.35 7.21 -14.68
N GLY A 275 -21.41 7.82 -14.14
CA GLY A 275 -22.80 7.45 -14.37
C GLY A 275 -23.23 7.86 -15.76
N PHE A 276 -23.34 6.88 -16.66
CA PHE A 276 -24.28 6.94 -17.78
C PHE A 276 -24.89 5.54 -17.96
N GLY A 277 -26.02 5.36 -17.29
CA GLY A 277 -26.80 4.14 -17.14
C GLY A 277 -27.71 4.33 -15.92
N ALA A 278 -28.94 3.82 -15.94
CA ALA A 278 -29.89 3.98 -14.84
C ALA A 278 -29.24 3.67 -13.48
N ASP A 279 -29.49 4.51 -12.48
CA ASP A 279 -28.85 4.44 -11.17
C ASP A 279 -28.97 3.04 -10.57
N THR A 280 -27.90 2.54 -9.95
CA THR A 280 -27.94 1.20 -9.37
C THR A 280 -28.42 1.24 -7.92
N THR A 281 -29.01 0.13 -7.47
CA THR A 281 -29.47 0.00 -6.08
C THR A 281 -28.36 0.19 -5.04
N GLU A 282 -27.08 0.02 -5.41
CA GLU A 282 -25.90 0.17 -4.55
C GLU A 282 -25.41 1.62 -4.45
N ASP A 283 -25.92 2.51 -5.29
CA ASP A 283 -25.56 3.93 -5.29
C ASP A 283 -26.44 4.75 -4.34
N TYR A 284 -27.55 4.17 -3.86
CA TYR A 284 -28.58 4.85 -3.08
C TYR A 284 -28.56 4.44 -1.60
N ARG A 285 -28.93 5.39 -0.73
CA ARG A 285 -29.15 5.13 0.71
C ARG A 285 -30.40 4.28 0.86
N ALA A 286 -30.29 3.10 1.47
CA ALA A 286 -31.41 2.18 1.59
C ALA A 286 -31.88 2.01 3.05
N ILE A 287 -33.19 1.86 3.22
CA ILE A 287 -33.85 1.41 4.46
C ILE A 287 -34.48 0.05 4.20
N ASP A 288 -34.19 -0.94 5.04
CA ASP A 288 -34.71 -2.31 4.91
C ASP A 288 -35.62 -2.67 6.09
N VAL A 289 -36.90 -2.92 5.81
CA VAL A 289 -37.92 -3.27 6.83
C VAL A 289 -37.56 -4.54 7.58
N ARG A 290 -36.85 -5.47 6.94
CA ARG A 290 -36.45 -6.75 7.53
C ARG A 290 -35.37 -6.54 8.58
N ARG A 291 -34.49 -5.57 8.35
CA ARG A 291 -33.46 -5.17 9.32
C ARG A 291 -34.11 -4.47 10.52
N LEU A 292 -35.05 -3.56 10.28
CA LEU A 292 -35.83 -2.92 11.35
C LEU A 292 -36.58 -3.96 12.21
N LYS A 293 -37.21 -4.95 11.59
CA LYS A 293 -37.89 -6.03 12.33
C LYS A 293 -36.93 -6.85 13.17
N ARG A 294 -35.77 -7.24 12.62
CA ARG A 294 -34.75 -8.03 13.31
C ARG A 294 -34.18 -7.30 14.53
N GLU A 295 -33.99 -5.99 14.41
CA GLU A 295 -33.49 -5.13 15.48
C GLU A 295 -34.58 -4.71 16.48
N GLY A 296 -35.83 -5.20 16.31
CA GLY A 296 -36.95 -4.90 17.23
C GLY A 296 -37.48 -3.47 17.12
N LEU A 297 -37.14 -2.77 16.04
CA LEU A 297 -37.38 -1.33 15.82
C LEU A 297 -38.76 -1.00 15.25
N LEU A 298 -39.60 -2.02 15.03
CA LEU A 298 -40.97 -1.89 14.53
C LEU A 298 -42.02 -1.91 15.65
N SER A 299 -41.59 -1.88 16.92
CA SER A 299 -42.52 -1.81 18.05
C SER A 299 -43.09 -0.39 18.19
N PRO A 300 -44.41 -0.22 18.37
CA PRO A 300 -45.03 1.09 18.48
C PRO A 300 -44.41 1.96 19.59
N GLY A 301 -44.24 3.26 19.32
CA GLY A 301 -43.73 4.23 20.30
C GLY A 301 -42.20 4.41 20.30
N GLN A 302 -41.46 3.66 19.48
CA GLN A 302 -40.01 3.81 19.37
C GLN A 302 -39.62 4.96 18.42
N ALA A 303 -38.62 5.75 18.80
CA ALA A 303 -37.98 6.74 17.93
C ALA A 303 -36.47 6.54 17.96
N TYR A 304 -35.85 6.44 16.78
CA TYR A 304 -34.43 6.14 16.63
C TYR A 304 -33.81 6.85 15.43
N GLY A 305 -32.49 7.04 15.50
CA GLY A 305 -31.69 7.58 14.40
C GLY A 305 -31.15 6.45 13.53
N TRP A 306 -31.32 6.57 12.23
CA TRP A 306 -30.72 5.67 11.24
C TRP A 306 -29.61 6.39 10.50
N GLN A 307 -28.40 5.82 10.48
CA GLN A 307 -27.20 6.48 9.99
C GLN A 307 -26.52 5.64 8.91
N TRP A 308 -25.93 6.31 7.92
CA TRP A 308 -25.05 5.69 6.93
C TRP A 308 -23.65 6.28 7.05
N SER A 309 -22.63 5.42 7.05
CA SER A 309 -21.23 5.83 7.13
C SER A 309 -20.43 5.44 5.88
N ARG A 310 -19.44 6.26 5.49
CA ARG A 310 -18.44 5.97 4.44
C ARG A 310 -17.08 6.32 5.00
N ASN A 311 -16.14 5.38 4.96
CA ASN A 311 -14.79 5.54 5.54
C ASN A 311 -14.77 5.99 7.02
N GLY A 312 -15.74 5.54 7.81
CA GLY A 312 -15.84 5.89 9.24
C GLY A 312 -16.49 7.24 9.54
N ALA A 313 -16.77 8.07 8.53
CA ALA A 313 -17.53 9.31 8.68
C ALA A 313 -19.03 9.06 8.43
N ILE A 314 -19.90 9.58 9.29
CA ILE A 314 -21.35 9.56 9.07
C ILE A 314 -21.68 10.52 7.93
N VAL A 315 -22.22 9.98 6.84
CA VAL A 315 -22.52 10.74 5.60
C VAL A 315 -23.97 11.24 5.60
N ALA A 316 -24.85 10.56 6.30
CA ALA A 316 -26.24 10.99 6.49
C ALA A 316 -26.87 10.31 7.70
N SER A 317 -27.83 11.00 8.29
CA SER A 317 -28.72 10.46 9.31
C SER A 317 -30.16 10.83 8.99
N ILE A 318 -31.08 9.93 9.29
CA ILE A 318 -32.53 10.20 9.32
C ILE A 318 -33.06 9.82 10.70
N ARG A 319 -34.18 10.42 11.10
CA ARG A 319 -34.92 10.00 12.30
C ARG A 319 -36.15 9.21 11.86
N ILE A 320 -36.37 8.07 12.50
CA ILE A 320 -37.51 7.19 12.25
C ILE A 320 -38.32 7.09 13.54
N ARG A 321 -39.63 7.33 13.46
CA ARG A 321 -40.59 7.10 14.54
C ARG A 321 -41.56 6.01 14.13
N THR A 322 -41.70 4.97 14.95
CA THR A 322 -42.62 3.87 14.69
C THR A 322 -43.95 4.13 15.37
N GLU A 323 -45.02 4.17 14.57
CA GLU A 323 -46.41 4.27 15.01
C GLU A 323 -47.17 2.98 14.63
N PRO A 324 -48.36 2.72 15.21
CA PRO A 324 -49.17 1.58 14.81
C PRO A 324 -49.45 1.60 13.29
N GLY A 325 -48.99 0.56 12.58
CA GLY A 325 -49.22 0.39 11.14
C GLY A 325 -48.41 1.30 10.20
N ARG A 326 -47.54 2.18 10.71
CA ARG A 326 -46.72 3.09 9.88
C ARG A 326 -45.44 3.53 10.56
N ILE A 327 -44.45 3.93 9.78
CA ILE A 327 -43.27 4.65 10.27
C ILE A 327 -43.28 6.08 9.73
N ILE A 328 -42.82 7.03 10.52
CA ILE A 328 -42.63 8.42 10.08
C ILE A 328 -41.13 8.62 9.89
N LEU A 329 -40.75 9.03 8.68
CA LEU A 329 -39.38 9.44 8.39
C LEU A 329 -39.30 10.96 8.54
N THR A 330 -38.27 11.43 9.24
CA THR A 330 -37.94 12.84 9.34
C THR A 330 -36.47 13.03 9.00
N TYR A 331 -36.19 13.79 7.94
CA TYR A 331 -34.84 14.05 7.47
C TYR A 331 -34.74 15.35 6.70
N ARG A 332 -33.50 15.83 6.53
CA ARG A 332 -33.20 16.97 5.68
C ARG A 332 -32.45 16.48 4.45
N HIS A 333 -32.78 16.99 3.28
CA HIS A 333 -32.05 16.70 2.05
C HIS A 333 -31.72 17.97 1.29
N ARG A 334 -30.68 17.92 0.45
CA ARG A 334 -30.27 19.01 -0.44
C ARG A 334 -30.02 18.44 -1.82
N HIS A 335 -30.50 19.11 -2.86
CA HIS A 335 -30.23 18.74 -4.24
C HIS A 335 -29.20 19.70 -4.83
N HIS A 336 -28.12 19.16 -5.44
CA HIS A 336 -27.10 19.89 -6.22
C HIS A 336 -26.90 21.39 -5.89
N GLY A 337 -26.35 21.70 -4.71
CA GLY A 337 -25.98 23.08 -4.34
C GLY A 337 -27.13 23.98 -3.86
N GLY A 338 -28.36 23.48 -3.81
CA GLY A 338 -29.51 24.19 -3.25
C GLY A 338 -29.64 24.08 -1.72
N ASP A 339 -30.65 24.80 -1.19
CA ASP A 339 -30.95 24.86 0.23
C ASP A 339 -31.44 23.53 0.82
N TRP A 340 -31.29 23.37 2.13
CA TRP A 340 -31.75 22.20 2.86
C TRP A 340 -33.28 22.20 2.98
N GLN A 341 -33.91 21.16 2.46
CA GLN A 341 -35.35 20.92 2.56
C GLN A 341 -35.64 19.88 3.64
N ASP A 342 -36.60 20.19 4.50
CA ASP A 342 -37.06 19.32 5.58
C ASP A 342 -38.21 18.45 5.08
N GLU A 343 -38.03 17.14 5.19
CA GLU A 343 -39.02 16.16 4.78
C GLU A 343 -39.52 15.38 5.99
N SER A 344 -40.85 15.30 6.11
CA SER A 344 -41.52 14.55 7.17
C SER A 344 -42.80 13.93 6.64
N TYR A 345 -42.80 12.61 6.45
CA TYR A 345 -43.97 11.91 5.90
C TYR A 345 -44.09 10.46 6.39
N PRO A 346 -45.31 9.89 6.38
CA PRO A 346 -45.55 8.51 6.80
C PRO A 346 -45.27 7.48 5.69
N ILE A 347 -44.80 6.31 6.09
CA ILE A 347 -44.66 5.12 5.26
C ILE A 347 -45.45 3.99 5.94
N TYR A 348 -46.48 3.51 5.27
CA TYR A 348 -47.33 2.45 5.80
C TYR A 348 -46.63 1.10 5.77
N LEU A 349 -46.88 0.30 6.81
CA LEU A 349 -46.40 -1.07 6.95
C LEU A 349 -47.51 -2.04 6.55
N ASP A 350 -47.11 -3.17 5.98
CA ASP A 350 -48.00 -4.29 5.67
C ASP A 350 -47.36 -5.59 6.16
N THR A 351 -48.17 -6.59 6.47
CA THR A 351 -47.72 -7.89 6.96
C THR A 351 -48.32 -9.02 6.15
N THR A 352 -47.51 -10.05 5.89
CA THR A 352 -47.96 -11.30 5.28
C THR A 352 -47.55 -12.47 6.17
N PRO A 353 -48.43 -13.45 6.43
CA PRO A 353 -48.08 -14.62 7.25
C PRO A 353 -46.99 -15.47 6.57
N CYS A 354 -46.13 -16.09 7.37
CA CYS A 354 -45.10 -17.01 6.92
C CYS A 354 -45.52 -18.47 7.16
N HIS A 355 -45.21 -19.36 6.23
CA HIS A 355 -45.57 -20.80 6.29
C HIS A 355 -45.02 -21.54 7.52
N LEU A 356 -43.87 -21.12 8.05
CA LEU A 356 -43.21 -21.72 9.22
C LEU A 356 -43.44 -20.90 10.51
N GLY A 357 -44.48 -20.08 10.56
CA GLY A 357 -44.79 -19.19 11.66
C GLY A 357 -44.17 -17.79 11.54
N GLY A 358 -44.82 -16.80 12.17
CA GLY A 358 -44.43 -15.39 12.15
C GLY A 358 -44.96 -14.59 10.95
N GLU A 359 -44.59 -13.32 10.91
CA GLU A 359 -45.05 -12.37 9.89
C GLU A 359 -43.87 -11.75 9.14
N ARG A 360 -43.99 -11.67 7.82
CA ARG A 360 -43.10 -10.90 6.97
C ARG A 360 -43.65 -9.48 6.82
N HIS A 361 -42.85 -8.51 7.24
CA HIS A 361 -43.18 -7.09 7.13
C HIS A 361 -42.75 -6.52 5.77
N TRP A 362 -43.53 -5.57 5.27
CA TRP A 362 -43.32 -4.86 4.02
C TRP A 362 -43.56 -3.37 4.21
N PHE A 363 -42.83 -2.54 3.46
CA PHE A 363 -43.20 -1.14 3.25
C PHE A 363 -44.19 -1.01 2.10
N ARG A 364 -45.11 -0.06 2.21
CA ARG A 364 -45.89 0.46 1.09
C ARG A 364 -45.17 1.68 0.52
N CYS A 365 -44.82 1.62 -0.76
CA CYS A 365 -44.11 2.70 -1.43
C CYS A 365 -44.91 4.02 -1.35
N PRO A 366 -44.34 5.11 -0.80
CA PRO A 366 -45.04 6.38 -0.59
C PRO A 366 -45.10 7.28 -1.84
N ALA A 367 -44.39 6.93 -2.92
CA ALA A 367 -44.40 7.70 -4.16
C ALA A 367 -45.81 7.71 -4.79
N GLY A 368 -46.22 8.88 -5.31
CA GLY A 368 -47.58 9.16 -5.80
C GLY A 368 -48.19 8.03 -6.62
N GLY A 369 -49.20 7.35 -6.04
CA GLY A 369 -49.96 6.28 -6.68
C GLY A 369 -49.28 4.90 -6.75
N CYS A 370 -48.06 4.70 -6.24
CA CYS A 370 -47.36 3.42 -6.39
C CYS A 370 -47.87 2.31 -5.45
N ASN A 371 -47.97 2.56 -4.14
CA ASN A 371 -48.46 1.64 -3.08
C ASN A 371 -47.93 0.17 -3.10
N ARG A 372 -46.87 -0.11 -3.87
CA ARG A 372 -46.27 -1.45 -3.97
C ARG A 372 -45.68 -1.90 -2.65
N ARG A 373 -45.88 -3.18 -2.32
CA ARG A 373 -45.24 -3.86 -1.18
C ARG A 373 -43.77 -4.14 -1.50
N VAL A 374 -42.87 -3.56 -0.75
CA VAL A 374 -41.42 -3.71 -0.95
C VAL A 374 -40.68 -3.86 0.37
N ALA A 375 -39.59 -4.63 0.36
CA ALA A 375 -38.75 -4.80 1.55
C ALA A 375 -37.78 -3.64 1.76
N ILE A 376 -37.39 -2.95 0.68
CA ILE A 376 -36.35 -1.92 0.68
C ILE A 376 -36.88 -0.66 0.00
N LEU A 377 -36.63 0.49 0.64
CA LEU A 377 -36.81 1.82 0.06
C LEU A 377 -35.46 2.50 -0.12
N TYR A 378 -35.31 3.21 -1.23
CA TYR A 378 -34.08 3.87 -1.64
C TYR A 378 -34.27 5.39 -1.56
N GLY A 379 -33.28 6.09 -1.01
CA GLY A 379 -33.33 7.50 -0.69
C GLY A 379 -32.86 8.40 -1.84
N GLY A 380 -33.72 9.36 -2.20
CA GLY A 380 -33.45 10.49 -3.09
C GLY A 380 -34.05 11.76 -2.48
N ALA A 381 -34.87 12.52 -3.24
CA ALA A 381 -35.75 13.55 -2.66
C ALA A 381 -36.77 12.93 -1.68
N ILE A 382 -37.34 11.79 -2.08
CA ILE A 382 -38.15 10.91 -1.23
C ILE A 382 -37.56 9.49 -1.17
N PHE A 383 -37.78 8.78 -0.06
CA PHE A 383 -37.58 7.33 0.02
C PHE A 383 -38.70 6.60 -0.72
N ALA A 384 -38.38 5.96 -1.84
CA ALA A 384 -39.33 5.25 -2.68
C ALA A 384 -38.77 3.89 -3.13
N CYS A 385 -39.63 3.05 -3.71
CA CYS A 385 -39.20 1.75 -4.20
C CYS A 385 -38.31 1.86 -5.44
N ARG A 386 -37.57 0.80 -5.73
CA ARG A 386 -36.69 0.71 -6.91
C ARG A 386 -37.39 1.05 -8.23
N HIS A 387 -38.68 0.73 -8.37
CA HIS A 387 -39.42 0.96 -9.61
C HIS A 387 -39.75 2.44 -9.81
N CYS A 388 -40.05 3.17 -8.72
CA CYS A 388 -40.28 4.60 -8.77
C CYS A 388 -39.00 5.37 -9.09
N HIS A 389 -37.88 4.92 -8.53
CA HIS A 389 -36.55 5.46 -8.83
C HIS A 389 -35.90 4.87 -10.09
N ARG A 390 -36.61 4.00 -10.83
CA ARG A 390 -36.10 3.29 -12.02
C ARG A 390 -34.71 2.64 -11.83
N LEU A 391 -34.44 2.11 -10.62
CA LEU A 391 -33.16 1.52 -10.26
C LEU A 391 -33.00 0.10 -10.81
N VAL A 392 -31.80 -0.21 -11.30
CA VAL A 392 -31.40 -1.54 -11.77
C VAL A 392 -30.45 -2.23 -10.79
N TYR A 393 -30.45 -3.57 -10.77
CA TYR A 393 -29.46 -4.33 -9.99
C TYR A 393 -28.09 -4.28 -10.67
N ALA A 394 -27.01 -4.19 -9.87
CA ALA A 394 -25.64 -4.18 -10.37
C ALA A 394 -25.30 -5.42 -11.25
N SER A 395 -25.90 -6.58 -10.95
CA SER A 395 -25.74 -7.81 -11.74
C SER A 395 -26.42 -7.76 -13.13
N GLN A 396 -27.47 -6.96 -13.28
CA GLN A 396 -28.18 -6.76 -14.54
C GLN A 396 -27.48 -5.74 -15.46
N ARG A 397 -26.43 -5.08 -14.95
CA ARG A 397 -25.60 -4.09 -15.68
C ARG A 397 -24.43 -4.70 -16.44
N GLN A 398 -24.24 -6.03 -16.44
CA GLN A 398 -23.16 -6.65 -17.20
C GLN A 398 -23.49 -6.68 -18.69
N LYS A 399 -22.91 -5.74 -19.44
CA LYS A 399 -23.04 -5.69 -20.89
C LYS A 399 -22.41 -6.95 -21.52
N PRO A 400 -22.82 -7.38 -22.72
CA PRO A 400 -22.28 -8.59 -23.35
C PRO A 400 -20.74 -8.64 -23.39
N TRP A 401 -20.09 -7.49 -23.56
CA TRP A 401 -18.63 -7.35 -23.53
C TRP A 401 -18.04 -7.44 -22.12
N ASP A 402 -18.71 -6.94 -21.07
CA ASP A 402 -18.27 -7.13 -19.66
C ASP A 402 -18.28 -8.61 -19.24
N ARG A 403 -19.15 -9.41 -19.86
CA ARG A 403 -19.17 -10.87 -19.69
C ARG A 403 -18.04 -11.54 -20.48
N ALA A 404 -17.74 -11.05 -21.67
CA ALA A 404 -16.65 -11.56 -22.49
C ALA A 404 -15.28 -11.25 -21.86
N SER A 405 -15.06 -10.02 -21.35
CA SER A 405 -13.84 -9.62 -20.64
C SER A 405 -13.55 -10.51 -19.44
N ARG A 406 -14.54 -10.75 -18.56
CA ARG A 406 -14.34 -11.64 -17.40
C ARG A 406 -14.07 -13.10 -17.78
N ARG A 407 -14.58 -13.56 -18.92
CA ARG A 407 -14.28 -14.91 -19.43
C ARG A 407 -12.85 -14.99 -19.93
N ALA A 408 -12.36 -13.95 -20.63
CA ALA A 408 -10.97 -13.83 -21.02
C ALA A 408 -10.05 -13.81 -19.78
N ASP A 409 -10.35 -13.00 -18.76
CA ASP A 409 -9.54 -12.93 -17.53
C ASP A 409 -9.45 -14.27 -16.79
N ARG A 410 -10.55 -15.03 -16.70
CA ARG A 410 -10.50 -16.39 -16.12
C ARG A 410 -9.60 -17.35 -16.90
N ILE A 411 -9.46 -17.16 -18.21
CA ILE A 411 -8.54 -17.96 -19.01
C ILE A 411 -7.11 -17.48 -18.76
N ARG A 412 -6.88 -16.18 -18.61
CA ARG A 412 -5.57 -15.61 -18.23
C ARG A 412 -5.10 -16.16 -16.87
N ASP A 413 -6.00 -16.27 -15.89
CA ASP A 413 -5.71 -16.90 -14.59
C ASP A 413 -5.24 -18.35 -14.76
N ARG A 414 -5.92 -19.13 -15.61
CA ARG A 414 -5.56 -20.53 -15.90
C ARG A 414 -4.24 -20.68 -16.66
N LEU A 415 -3.88 -19.67 -17.45
CA LEU A 415 -2.62 -19.57 -18.18
C LEU A 415 -1.52 -18.91 -17.34
N ASN A 416 -1.81 -18.51 -16.09
CA ASN A 416 -0.89 -17.76 -15.22
C ASN A 416 -0.35 -16.49 -15.90
N TRP A 417 -1.20 -15.81 -16.68
CA TRP A 417 -0.92 -14.55 -17.37
C TRP A 417 -1.38 -13.36 -16.52
N PRO A 418 -0.73 -12.18 -16.63
CA PRO A 418 -1.19 -10.96 -15.96
C PRO A 418 -2.62 -10.61 -16.38
N GLY A 419 -3.54 -10.37 -15.43
CA GLY A 419 -4.94 -10.07 -15.71
C GLY A 419 -5.15 -8.68 -16.34
N GLY A 420 -6.17 -8.55 -17.20
CA GLY A 420 -6.48 -7.32 -17.91
C GLY A 420 -6.43 -7.48 -19.43
N ILE A 421 -7.45 -6.93 -20.10
CA ILE A 421 -7.64 -7.01 -21.56
C ILE A 421 -6.52 -6.32 -22.38
N LEU A 422 -5.72 -5.46 -21.76
CA LEU A 422 -4.65 -4.68 -22.39
C LEU A 422 -3.24 -5.27 -22.18
N GLU A 423 -3.10 -6.32 -21.38
CA GLU A 423 -1.80 -6.92 -21.05
C GLU A 423 -1.21 -7.78 -22.19
N GLY A 424 -1.84 -7.77 -23.37
CA GLY A 424 -1.38 -8.46 -24.57
C GLY A 424 -1.37 -10.00 -24.46
N ASN A 425 -0.97 -10.63 -25.56
CA ASN A 425 -0.89 -12.08 -25.73
C ASN A 425 0.58 -12.54 -25.64
N GLY A 426 0.82 -13.84 -25.40
CA GLY A 426 2.16 -14.42 -25.60
C GLY A 426 3.05 -14.52 -24.36
N TRP A 427 2.47 -14.51 -23.16
CA TRP A 427 3.18 -14.70 -21.87
C TRP A 427 3.70 -16.13 -21.63
N GLY A 428 3.63 -16.99 -22.64
CA GLY A 428 4.16 -18.35 -22.60
C GLY A 428 3.25 -19.36 -21.92
N ARG A 429 3.56 -20.63 -22.13
CA ARG A 429 2.81 -21.79 -21.61
C ARG A 429 3.22 -22.11 -20.18
N PRO A 430 2.27 -22.29 -19.24
CA PRO A 430 2.56 -22.77 -17.89
C PRO A 430 3.30 -24.11 -17.87
N LYS A 431 4.22 -24.27 -16.92
CA LYS A 431 4.95 -25.51 -16.69
C LYS A 431 3.96 -26.64 -16.35
N GLY A 432 4.00 -27.74 -17.11
CA GLY A 432 3.13 -28.91 -16.92
C GLY A 432 1.81 -28.90 -17.70
N MET A 433 1.46 -27.82 -18.40
CA MET A 433 0.26 -27.77 -19.24
C MET A 433 0.51 -28.36 -20.63
N HIS A 434 -0.32 -29.28 -21.13
CA HIS A 434 -0.17 -29.85 -22.47
C HIS A 434 -0.35 -28.80 -23.59
N LEU A 435 0.46 -28.87 -24.66
CA LEU A 435 0.46 -27.86 -25.74
C LEU A 435 -0.91 -27.68 -26.39
N ARG A 436 -1.62 -28.77 -26.69
CA ARG A 436 -3.00 -28.70 -27.23
C ARG A 436 -3.99 -27.97 -26.30
N THR A 437 -3.85 -28.14 -24.99
CA THR A 437 -4.70 -27.46 -24.00
C THR A 437 -4.38 -25.97 -23.94
N TYR A 438 -3.09 -25.63 -23.98
CA TYR A 438 -2.61 -24.26 -24.03
C TYR A 438 -3.12 -23.52 -25.28
N GLU A 439 -2.97 -24.12 -26.47
CA GLU A 439 -3.44 -23.54 -27.73
C GLU A 439 -4.97 -23.36 -27.74
N ARG A 440 -5.73 -24.34 -27.22
CA ARG A 440 -7.18 -24.21 -27.09
C ARG A 440 -7.56 -23.03 -26.20
N LEU A 441 -6.93 -22.90 -25.03
CA LEU A 441 -7.18 -21.79 -24.11
C LEU A 441 -6.80 -20.44 -24.72
N CYS A 442 -5.70 -20.36 -25.48
CA CYS A 442 -5.33 -19.13 -26.19
C CYS A 442 -6.42 -18.73 -27.21
N ARG A 443 -6.93 -19.67 -28.02
CA ARG A 443 -8.02 -19.38 -28.96
C ARG A 443 -9.32 -18.96 -28.28
N GLU A 444 -9.68 -19.61 -27.17
CA GLU A 444 -10.85 -19.24 -26.37
C GLU A 444 -10.69 -17.84 -25.73
N HIS A 445 -9.49 -17.50 -25.27
CA HIS A 445 -9.15 -16.18 -24.76
C HIS A 445 -9.31 -15.12 -25.85
N ASP A 446 -8.70 -15.32 -27.01
CA ASP A 446 -8.71 -14.36 -28.10
C ASP A 446 -10.13 -14.10 -28.60
N ALA A 447 -10.94 -15.15 -28.77
CA ALA A 447 -12.34 -15.01 -29.12
C ALA A 447 -13.17 -14.22 -28.08
N HIS A 448 -12.85 -14.33 -26.78
CA HIS A 448 -13.50 -13.55 -25.72
C HIS A 448 -13.00 -12.12 -25.65
N SER A 449 -11.71 -11.89 -25.86
CA SER A 449 -11.09 -10.56 -25.91
C SER A 449 -11.59 -9.77 -27.11
N ASP A 450 -11.67 -10.38 -28.30
CA ASP A 450 -12.20 -9.76 -29.51
C ASP A 450 -13.68 -9.40 -29.33
N ARG A 451 -14.50 -10.31 -28.78
CA ARG A 451 -15.91 -10.03 -28.50
C ARG A 451 -16.10 -8.90 -27.48
N ALA A 452 -15.19 -8.78 -26.51
CA ALA A 452 -15.20 -7.68 -25.57
C ALA A 452 -14.83 -6.36 -26.26
N MET A 453 -13.74 -6.34 -27.03
CA MET A 453 -13.26 -5.17 -27.77
C MET A 453 -14.26 -4.67 -28.81
N THR A 454 -14.83 -5.56 -29.62
CA THR A 454 -15.86 -5.21 -30.62
C THR A 454 -17.11 -4.62 -29.95
N GLY A 455 -17.54 -5.18 -28.81
CA GLY A 455 -18.68 -4.63 -28.07
C GLY A 455 -18.40 -3.26 -27.45
N ILE A 456 -17.17 -3.02 -27.00
CA ILE A 456 -16.73 -1.71 -26.50
C ILE A 456 -16.65 -0.71 -27.65
N MET A 457 -16.07 -1.08 -28.78
CA MET A 457 -15.94 -0.22 -29.97
C MET A 457 -17.31 0.17 -30.55
N GLY A 458 -18.22 -0.78 -30.73
CA GLY A 458 -19.57 -0.48 -31.24
C GLY A 458 -20.36 0.44 -30.30
N TYR A 459 -20.14 0.34 -28.98
CA TYR A 459 -20.74 1.28 -28.02
C TYR A 459 -20.16 2.69 -28.14
N LEU A 460 -18.86 2.82 -28.39
CA LEU A 460 -18.19 4.11 -28.61
C LEU A 460 -18.62 4.77 -29.92
N GLU A 461 -18.92 3.98 -30.96
CA GLU A 461 -19.46 4.49 -32.23
C GLU A 461 -20.90 5.02 -32.08
N CYS A 462 -21.72 4.39 -31.23
CA CYS A 462 -23.07 4.88 -30.91
C CYS A 462 -23.10 6.13 -30.01
N LEU A 463 -21.95 6.58 -29.50
CA LEU A 463 -21.82 7.78 -28.68
C LEU A 463 -21.38 9.02 -29.49
N LYS A 464 -21.04 8.84 -30.77
CA LYS A 464 -20.90 9.92 -31.76
C LYS A 464 -22.27 10.31 -32.28
#